data_AF-T1AU18-F1
#
_entry.id   AF-T1AU18-F1
#
_cell.length_a   1.000
_cell.length_b   1.000
_cell.length_c   1.000
_cell.angle_alpha   90.00
_cell.angle_beta   90.00
_cell.angle_gamma   90.00
#
_symmetry.space_group_name_H-M   'P 1'
#
loop_
_entity.id
_entity.type
_entity.pdbx_description
1 polymer ?
#
loop_
_entity_poly.entity_id
_entity_poly.type
_entity_poly.pdbx_seq_one_letter_code
_entity_poly.pdbx_strand_id
1 'polypeptide(L)'
;LKEMNINAIILSDTSDVFDTPTDGTFRMYMGGTTLEAAKEALHSKATVSFQEFNTPKSLEYAHSLGQKTMAFQYPIGIRATDRWLMALSELTGKEIPESIKLERGRLVDAVADSTSHIHGKKFALYGDPDQMLGLSEFLMELGAEPVHVLATNGGKDWEEKIERPFRHLPIRSRMPCVPGP
;
A
#
# COMPACT_ATOMS: atom_id res chain seq x y z
N LEU A 1 -9.88 -7.92 4.45
CA LEU A 1 -10.36 -9.01 3.56
C LEU A 1 -11.34 -9.95 4.26
N LYS A 2 -10.95 -10.61 5.37
CA LYS A 2 -11.83 -11.47 6.17
C LYS A 2 -13.12 -10.77 6.62
N GLU A 3 -13.02 -9.54 7.14
CA GLU A 3 -14.20 -8.77 7.59
C GLU A 3 -15.18 -8.44 6.46
N MET A 4 -14.68 -8.17 5.25
CA MET A 4 -15.51 -7.95 4.06
C MET A 4 -16.01 -9.26 3.43
N ASN A 5 -15.66 -10.42 4.01
CA ASN A 5 -15.97 -11.74 3.47
C ASN A 5 -15.53 -11.89 1.99
N ILE A 6 -14.32 -11.42 1.69
CA ILE A 6 -13.69 -11.56 0.38
C ILE A 6 -12.86 -12.84 0.38
N ASN A 7 -13.16 -13.77 -0.53
CA ASN A 7 -12.30 -14.91 -0.80
C ASN A 7 -11.10 -14.46 -1.62
N ALA A 8 -9.91 -14.50 -1.01
CA ALA A 8 -8.68 -14.01 -1.62
C ALA A 8 -7.55 -15.01 -1.37
N ILE A 9 -6.65 -15.09 -2.35
CA ILE A 9 -5.40 -15.85 -2.24
C ILE A 9 -4.27 -14.81 -2.16
N ILE A 10 -3.54 -14.81 -1.07
CA ILE A 10 -2.31 -14.02 -0.96
C ILE A 10 -1.21 -14.80 -1.65
N LEU A 11 -0.64 -14.23 -2.70
CA LEU A 11 0.52 -14.78 -3.41
C LEU A 11 1.80 -14.23 -2.77
N SER A 12 2.69 -15.11 -2.36
CA SER A 12 3.93 -14.78 -1.62
C SER A 12 3.67 -14.27 -0.19
N ASP A 13 2.87 -15.01 0.57
CA ASP A 13 2.72 -14.74 2.00
C ASP A 13 3.94 -15.25 2.79
N THR A 14 4.56 -14.38 3.58
CA THR A 14 5.73 -14.70 4.40
C THR A 14 5.52 -14.38 5.88
N SER A 15 4.29 -14.09 6.31
CA SER A 15 4.00 -13.66 7.68
C SER A 15 4.47 -14.65 8.74
N ASP A 16 4.20 -15.94 8.54
CA ASP A 16 4.44 -16.95 9.58
C ASP A 16 5.91 -17.37 9.65
N VAL A 17 6.60 -17.49 8.50
CA VAL A 17 8.01 -17.92 8.47
C VAL A 17 8.94 -16.87 9.07
N PHE A 18 8.59 -15.59 9.00
CA PHE A 18 9.34 -14.51 9.64
C PHE A 18 8.87 -14.20 11.08
N ASP A 19 7.87 -14.92 11.59
CA ASP A 19 7.32 -14.75 12.95
C ASP A 19 7.16 -16.10 13.69
N THR A 20 8.10 -17.03 13.49
CA THR A 20 8.04 -18.35 14.15
C THR A 20 8.22 -18.23 15.66
N PRO A 21 7.47 -19.00 16.48
CA PRO A 21 7.51 -18.90 17.93
C PRO A 21 8.82 -19.45 18.52
N THR A 22 9.32 -18.78 19.56
CA THR A 22 10.48 -19.23 20.34
C THR A 22 10.05 -20.21 21.43
N ASP A 23 9.71 -21.44 21.03
CA ASP A 23 9.28 -22.53 21.92
C ASP A 23 10.33 -23.64 22.09
N GLY A 24 11.58 -23.35 21.70
CA GLY A 24 12.68 -24.31 21.70
C GLY A 24 12.79 -25.18 20.45
N THR A 25 11.85 -25.09 19.51
CA THR A 25 11.91 -25.78 18.21
C THR A 25 12.19 -24.80 17.08
N PHE A 26 13.33 -24.96 16.40
CA PHE A 26 13.60 -24.21 15.18
C PHE A 26 12.76 -24.74 14.01
N ARG A 27 12.09 -23.85 13.30
CA ARG A 27 11.25 -24.19 12.14
C ARG A 27 11.78 -23.46 10.91
N MET A 28 12.34 -24.24 9.98
CA MET A 28 12.86 -23.71 8.71
C MET A 28 11.75 -23.22 7.78
N TYR A 29 10.56 -23.83 7.84
CA TYR A 29 9.39 -23.48 7.02
C TYR A 29 8.15 -23.41 7.90
N MET A 30 7.34 -22.37 7.71
CA MET A 30 6.03 -22.21 8.37
C MET A 30 5.13 -21.34 7.50
N GLY A 31 3.86 -21.74 7.36
CA GLY A 31 2.86 -20.97 6.64
C GLY A 31 3.14 -20.82 5.14
N GLY A 32 2.75 -19.65 4.61
CA GLY A 32 2.94 -19.25 3.23
C GLY A 32 1.91 -19.78 2.24
N THR A 33 1.97 -19.26 1.01
CA THR A 33 1.06 -19.66 -0.07
C THR A 33 1.32 -21.11 -0.49
N THR A 34 0.30 -21.96 -0.39
CA THR A 34 0.42 -23.36 -0.86
C THR A 34 0.53 -23.44 -2.38
N LEU A 35 1.14 -24.51 -2.90
CA LEU A 35 1.25 -24.74 -4.33
C LEU A 35 -0.14 -24.90 -4.98
N GLU A 36 -1.09 -25.47 -4.25
CA GLU A 36 -2.49 -25.62 -4.68
C GLU A 36 -3.17 -24.27 -4.79
N ALA A 37 -3.01 -23.39 -3.80
CA ALA A 37 -3.57 -22.04 -3.85
C ALA A 37 -2.94 -21.21 -4.97
N ALA A 38 -1.62 -21.35 -5.21
CA ALA A 38 -0.95 -20.69 -6.32
C ALA A 38 -1.47 -21.16 -7.69
N LYS A 39 -1.79 -22.45 -7.85
CA LYS A 39 -2.44 -22.97 -9.07
C LYS A 39 -3.86 -22.43 -9.22
N GLU A 40 -4.63 -22.43 -8.14
CA GLU A 40 -6.01 -21.93 -8.13
C GLU A 40 -6.07 -20.42 -8.46
N ALA A 41 -5.03 -19.66 -8.12
CA ALA A 41 -4.97 -18.23 -8.40
C ALA A 41 -5.11 -17.89 -9.89
N LEU A 42 -4.78 -18.81 -10.80
CA LEU A 42 -4.99 -18.67 -12.25
C LEU A 42 -6.47 -18.46 -12.61
N HIS A 43 -7.39 -18.98 -11.80
CA HIS A 43 -8.84 -18.89 -11.99
C HIS A 43 -9.48 -17.68 -11.27
N SER A 44 -8.67 -16.81 -10.66
CA SER A 44 -9.17 -15.62 -9.97
C SER A 44 -9.80 -14.63 -10.95
N LYS A 45 -10.89 -13.97 -10.52
CA LYS A 45 -11.54 -12.88 -11.29
C LYS A 45 -10.60 -11.69 -11.52
N ALA A 46 -9.71 -11.45 -10.56
CA ALA A 46 -8.79 -10.34 -10.59
C ALA A 46 -7.53 -10.63 -9.76
N THR A 47 -6.44 -9.97 -10.14
CA THR A 47 -5.21 -9.89 -9.35
C THR A 47 -5.00 -8.44 -8.91
N VAL A 48 -4.81 -8.23 -7.62
CA VAL A 48 -4.61 -6.92 -7.02
C VAL A 48 -3.23 -6.85 -6.40
N SER A 49 -2.43 -5.88 -6.80
CA SER A 49 -1.12 -5.60 -6.21
C SER A 49 -1.20 -4.45 -5.21
N PHE A 50 -0.56 -4.65 -4.06
CA PHE A 50 -0.35 -3.60 -3.06
C PHE A 50 0.79 -2.63 -3.40
N GLN A 51 1.66 -3.01 -4.36
CA GLN A 51 2.87 -2.29 -4.73
C GLN A 51 3.03 -2.32 -6.25
N GLU A 52 2.69 -1.22 -6.91
CA GLU A 52 2.68 -1.10 -8.36
C GLU A 52 4.05 -1.36 -8.98
N PHE A 53 5.11 -0.75 -8.43
CA PHE A 53 6.45 -0.79 -9.02
C PHE A 53 7.12 -2.16 -8.88
N ASN A 54 6.68 -2.98 -7.93
CA ASN A 54 7.25 -4.31 -7.67
C ASN A 54 6.56 -5.42 -8.46
N THR A 55 5.44 -5.14 -9.14
CA THR A 55 4.61 -6.17 -9.78
C THR A 55 4.22 -5.94 -11.26
N PRO A 56 4.88 -5.06 -12.07
CA PRO A 56 4.37 -4.74 -13.41
C PRO A 56 4.26 -5.98 -14.30
N LYS A 57 5.31 -6.82 -14.34
CA LYS A 57 5.32 -8.06 -15.13
C LYS A 57 4.32 -9.10 -14.63
N SER A 58 4.13 -9.19 -13.30
CA SER A 58 3.17 -10.12 -12.71
C SER A 58 1.73 -9.72 -13.06
N LEU A 59 1.43 -8.42 -13.07
CA LEU A 59 0.12 -7.92 -13.48
C LEU A 59 -0.07 -8.06 -15.00
N GLU A 60 0.95 -7.80 -15.83
CA GLU A 60 0.88 -8.07 -17.27
C GLU A 60 0.55 -9.54 -17.55
N TYR A 61 1.20 -10.47 -16.83
CA TYR A 61 0.91 -11.89 -16.93
C TYR A 61 -0.51 -12.22 -16.50
N ALA A 62 -0.97 -11.75 -15.34
CA ALA A 62 -2.35 -11.96 -14.88
C ALA A 62 -3.39 -11.41 -15.88
N HIS A 63 -3.12 -10.23 -16.46
CA HIS A 63 -3.95 -9.64 -17.51
C HIS A 63 -3.96 -10.50 -18.77
N SER A 64 -2.83 -11.07 -19.19
CA SER A 64 -2.75 -11.98 -20.34
C SER A 64 -3.61 -13.25 -20.16
N LEU A 65 -3.87 -13.65 -18.92
CA LEU A 65 -4.77 -14.76 -18.56
C LEU A 65 -6.25 -14.35 -18.50
N GLY A 66 -6.57 -13.09 -18.79
CA GLY A 66 -7.93 -12.54 -18.78
C GLY A 66 -8.41 -12.03 -17.42
N GLN A 67 -7.52 -11.92 -16.43
CA GLN A 67 -7.88 -11.38 -15.12
C GLN A 67 -7.93 -9.85 -15.16
N LYS A 68 -8.84 -9.24 -14.39
CA LYS A 68 -8.75 -7.80 -14.11
C LYS A 68 -7.52 -7.54 -13.23
N THR A 69 -6.78 -6.47 -13.51
CA THR A 69 -5.60 -6.11 -12.72
C THR A 69 -5.75 -4.74 -12.10
N MET A 70 -5.32 -4.61 -10.85
CA MET A 70 -5.30 -3.35 -10.12
C MET A 70 -3.99 -3.24 -9.36
N ALA A 71 -3.43 -2.04 -9.30
CA ALA A 71 -2.21 -1.75 -8.57
C ALA A 71 -2.41 -0.55 -7.66
N PHE A 72 -1.82 -0.60 -6.48
CA PHE A 72 -1.86 0.45 -5.47
C PHE A 72 -0.44 0.82 -5.05
N GLN A 73 -0.29 2.05 -4.56
CA GLN A 73 1.00 2.59 -4.11
C GLN A 73 1.09 2.46 -2.59
N TYR A 74 1.15 1.21 -2.10
CA TYR A 74 1.25 0.86 -0.69
C TYR A 74 0.24 1.61 0.19
N PRO A 75 -1.02 1.11 0.32
CA PRO A 75 -2.17 1.88 0.80
C PRO A 75 -2.09 2.25 2.30
N ILE A 76 -1.28 3.26 2.61
CA ILE A 76 -1.12 3.86 3.94
C ILE A 76 -1.97 5.11 4.05
N GLY A 77 -2.63 5.28 5.19
CA GLY A 77 -3.38 6.49 5.51
C GLY A 77 -4.85 6.36 5.15
N ILE A 78 -5.61 7.40 5.47
CA ILE A 78 -7.07 7.37 5.43
C ILE A 78 -7.54 7.26 3.98
N ARG A 79 -7.11 8.16 3.09
CA ARG A 79 -7.62 8.16 1.71
C ARG A 79 -7.10 6.98 0.91
N ALA A 80 -5.85 6.56 1.12
CA ALA A 80 -5.30 5.42 0.40
C ALA A 80 -5.99 4.11 0.79
N THR A 81 -6.22 3.89 2.09
CA THR A 81 -7.01 2.74 2.56
C THR A 81 -8.46 2.82 2.08
N ASP A 82 -9.11 3.99 2.11
CA ASP A 82 -10.47 4.18 1.58
C ASP A 82 -10.55 3.81 0.09
N ARG A 83 -9.61 4.30 -0.75
CA ARG A 83 -9.56 3.96 -2.18
C ARG A 83 -9.39 2.47 -2.41
N TRP A 84 -8.52 1.82 -1.63
CA TRP A 84 -8.30 0.38 -1.73
C TRP A 84 -9.54 -0.42 -1.34
N LEU A 85 -10.21 -0.07 -0.24
CA LEU A 85 -11.43 -0.74 0.20
C LEU A 85 -12.60 -0.54 -0.77
N MET A 86 -12.78 0.67 -1.30
CA MET A 86 -13.81 0.97 -2.30
C MET A 86 -13.58 0.18 -3.59
N ALA A 87 -12.34 0.12 -4.07
CA ALA A 87 -11.98 -0.69 -5.23
C ALA A 87 -12.29 -2.19 -5.03
N LEU A 88 -11.97 -2.74 -3.86
CA LEU A 88 -12.31 -4.13 -3.54
C LEU A 88 -13.82 -4.34 -3.44
N SER A 89 -14.55 -3.39 -2.85
CA SER A 89 -16.00 -3.41 -2.76
C SER A 89 -16.64 -3.42 -4.14
N GLU A 90 -16.22 -2.54 -5.05
CA GLU A 90 -16.67 -2.49 -6.45
C GLU A 90 -16.35 -3.79 -7.19
N LEU A 91 -15.13 -4.31 -7.02
CA LEU A 91 -14.67 -5.51 -7.70
C LEU A 91 -15.46 -6.75 -7.28
N THR A 92 -15.78 -6.87 -5.99
CA THR A 92 -16.36 -8.08 -5.39
C THR A 92 -17.88 -7.98 -5.17
N GLY A 93 -18.45 -6.78 -5.22
CA GLY A 93 -19.82 -6.50 -4.81
C GLY A 93 -20.06 -6.64 -3.30
N LYS A 94 -19.00 -6.77 -2.49
CA LYS A 94 -19.09 -6.88 -1.03
C LYS A 94 -19.12 -5.50 -0.40
N GLU A 95 -20.05 -5.28 0.53
CA GLU A 95 -20.12 -4.03 1.28
C GLU A 95 -18.95 -3.90 2.26
N ILE A 96 -18.57 -2.66 2.56
CA ILE A 96 -17.61 -2.35 3.62
C ILE A 96 -18.36 -2.45 4.97
N PRO A 97 -18.02 -3.40 5.85
CA PRO A 97 -18.72 -3.62 7.11
C PRO A 97 -18.55 -2.45 8.09
N GLU A 98 -19.48 -2.34 9.04
CA GLU A 98 -19.46 -1.31 10.08
C GLU A 98 -18.22 -1.38 10.98
N SER A 99 -17.61 -2.56 11.15
CA SER A 99 -16.35 -2.71 11.90
C SER A 99 -15.23 -1.86 11.31
N ILE A 100 -15.03 -1.91 10.00
CA ILE A 100 -14.02 -1.12 9.29
C ILE A 100 -14.37 0.38 9.33
N LYS A 101 -15.65 0.75 9.23
CA LYS A 101 -16.08 2.15 9.36
C LYS A 101 -15.79 2.70 10.75
N LEU A 102 -15.98 1.88 11.79
CA LEU A 102 -15.64 2.23 13.17
C LEU A 102 -14.12 2.39 13.35
N GLU A 103 -13.32 1.49 12.79
CA GLU A 103 -11.85 1.62 12.80
C GLU A 103 -11.39 2.90 12.11
N ARG A 104 -11.96 3.21 10.94
CA ARG A 104 -11.72 4.47 10.24
C ARG A 104 -12.07 5.68 11.11
N GLY A 105 -13.20 5.65 11.79
CA GLY A 105 -13.62 6.71 12.71
C GLY A 105 -12.63 6.93 13.86
N ARG A 106 -12.13 5.84 14.45
CA ARG A 106 -11.09 5.89 15.51
C ARG A 106 -9.76 6.43 15.00
N LEU A 107 -9.37 6.10 13.76
CA LEU A 107 -8.18 6.68 13.15
C LEU A 107 -8.32 8.19 12.95
N VAL A 108 -9.48 8.66 12.45
CA VAL A 108 -9.74 10.10 12.28
C VAL A 108 -9.70 10.84 13.62
N ASP A 109 -10.26 10.25 14.67
CA ASP A 109 -10.21 10.77 16.05
C ASP A 109 -8.77 10.91 16.55
N ALA A 110 -7.96 9.85 16.41
CA ALA A 110 -6.54 9.87 16.79
C ALA A 110 -5.72 10.91 16.02
N VAL A 111 -6.05 11.12 14.74
CA VAL A 111 -5.44 12.20 13.94
C VAL A 111 -5.82 13.57 14.50
N ALA A 112 -7.08 13.80 14.83
CA ALA A 112 -7.54 15.06 15.40
C ALA A 112 -6.81 15.39 16.72
N ASP A 113 -6.67 14.41 17.61
CA ASP A 113 -5.96 14.55 18.88
C ASP A 113 -4.48 14.90 18.69
N SER A 114 -3.85 14.35 17.66
CA SER A 114 -2.40 14.46 17.43
C SER A 114 -2.00 15.57 16.46
N THR A 115 -2.96 16.21 15.77
CA THR A 115 -2.69 17.18 14.69
C THR A 115 -1.82 18.34 15.16
N SER A 116 -2.00 18.81 16.40
CA SER A 116 -1.23 19.92 16.97
C SER A 116 0.29 19.64 17.02
N HIS A 117 0.69 18.36 17.13
CA HIS A 117 2.09 17.95 17.17
C HIS A 117 2.70 17.76 15.78
N ILE A 118 1.88 17.32 14.82
CA ILE A 118 2.32 16.88 13.48
C ILE A 118 2.23 18.00 12.43
N HIS A 119 1.27 18.90 12.58
CA HIS A 119 1.04 19.98 11.62
C HIS A 119 2.31 20.83 11.40
N GLY A 120 2.65 21.06 10.13
CA GLY A 120 3.82 21.85 9.71
C GLY A 120 5.19 21.21 10.00
N LYS A 121 5.23 19.97 10.53
CA LYS A 121 6.49 19.25 10.72
C LYS A 121 7.05 18.83 9.37
N LYS A 122 8.37 18.98 9.22
CA LYS A 122 9.09 18.64 7.99
C LYS A 122 9.71 17.26 8.10
N PHE A 123 9.55 16.44 7.07
CA PHE A 123 10.04 15.06 7.02
C PHE A 123 10.94 14.84 5.82
N ALA A 124 12.00 14.06 6.05
CA ALA A 124 12.78 13.44 5.00
C ALA A 124 12.48 11.93 5.02
N LEU A 125 12.20 11.35 3.86
CA LEU A 125 11.83 9.95 3.68
C LEU A 125 12.75 9.29 2.65
N TYR A 126 13.08 8.03 2.88
CA TYR A 126 13.71 7.18 1.88
C TYR A 126 13.14 5.77 1.93
N GLY A 127 13.11 5.09 0.79
CA GLY A 127 12.68 3.69 0.71
C GLY A 127 12.23 3.33 -0.70
N ASP A 128 11.38 2.30 -0.79
CA ASP A 128 10.87 1.83 -2.07
C ASP A 128 9.83 2.81 -2.66
N PRO A 129 9.65 2.82 -4.01
CA PRO A 129 8.86 3.83 -4.70
C PRO A 129 7.40 3.88 -4.20
N ASP A 130 6.75 2.73 -4.06
CA ASP A 130 5.37 2.62 -3.57
C ASP A 130 5.22 3.09 -2.12
N GLN A 131 6.16 2.70 -1.25
CA GLN A 131 6.14 3.09 0.16
C GLN A 131 6.32 4.61 0.31
N MET A 132 7.20 5.20 -0.50
CA MET A 132 7.41 6.64 -0.51
C MET A 132 6.19 7.42 -0.98
N LEU A 133 5.44 6.90 -1.94
CA LEU A 133 4.16 7.50 -2.36
C LEU A 133 3.12 7.41 -1.24
N GLY A 134 2.90 6.22 -0.68
CA GLY A 134 1.91 6.01 0.39
C GLY A 134 2.20 6.82 1.66
N LEU A 135 3.44 6.80 2.15
CA LEU A 135 3.83 7.56 3.35
C LEU A 135 3.75 9.07 3.12
N SER A 136 4.18 9.56 1.95
CA SER A 136 4.10 10.99 1.66
C SER A 136 2.66 11.47 1.59
N GLU A 137 1.77 10.69 0.96
CA GLU A 137 0.34 10.99 0.95
C GLU A 137 -0.23 11.05 2.37
N PHE A 138 0.09 10.07 3.21
CA PHE A 138 -0.40 10.06 4.58
C PHE A 138 0.15 11.23 5.41
N LEU A 139 1.43 11.57 5.30
CA LEU A 139 1.97 12.75 5.99
C LEU A 139 1.26 14.04 5.56
N MET A 140 0.95 14.18 4.26
CA MET A 140 0.16 15.30 3.77
C MET A 140 -1.29 15.29 4.34
N GLU A 141 -1.90 14.13 4.58
CA GLU A 141 -3.19 14.03 5.30
C GLU A 141 -3.12 14.58 6.71
N LEU A 142 -2.00 14.34 7.41
CA LEU A 142 -1.76 14.81 8.77
C LEU A 142 -1.36 16.30 8.83
N GLY A 143 -1.24 16.97 7.68
CA GLY A 143 -0.77 18.35 7.59
C GLY A 143 0.74 18.51 7.80
N ALA A 144 1.51 17.43 7.66
CA ALA A 144 2.97 17.45 7.65
C ALA A 144 3.53 17.72 6.24
N GLU A 145 4.82 18.06 6.18
CA GLU A 145 5.54 18.46 4.98
C GLU A 145 6.68 17.46 4.67
N PRO A 146 6.47 16.46 3.82
CA PRO A 146 7.57 15.64 3.29
C PRO A 146 8.42 16.46 2.30
N VAL A 147 9.51 17.05 2.79
CA VAL A 147 10.37 18.00 2.06
C VAL A 147 11.45 17.32 1.22
N HIS A 148 11.85 16.11 1.61
CA HIS A 148 12.81 15.29 0.87
C HIS A 148 12.25 13.87 0.80
N VAL A 149 11.95 13.39 -0.41
CA VAL A 149 11.48 12.02 -0.61
C VAL A 149 12.39 11.38 -1.65
N LEU A 150 13.03 10.27 -1.27
CA LEU A 150 14.02 9.59 -2.09
C LEU A 150 13.64 8.13 -2.28
N ALA A 151 13.66 7.68 -3.52
CA ALA A 151 13.62 6.26 -3.85
C ALA A 151 14.74 5.98 -4.87
N THR A 152 15.81 5.32 -4.43
CA THR A 152 16.98 5.03 -5.28
C THR A 152 16.59 4.19 -6.50
N ASN A 153 15.63 3.29 -6.33
CA ASN A 153 15.04 2.44 -7.36
C ASN A 153 13.79 3.08 -8.04
N GLY A 154 13.53 4.37 -7.81
CA GLY A 154 12.46 5.12 -8.46
C GLY A 154 12.85 5.60 -9.86
N GLY A 155 11.98 5.35 -10.85
CA GLY A 155 12.11 5.86 -12.21
C GLY A 155 11.38 7.20 -12.44
N LYS A 156 11.40 7.72 -13.68
CA LYS A 156 10.72 8.97 -14.06
C LYS A 156 9.22 8.94 -13.77
N ASP A 157 8.56 7.81 -14.04
CA ASP A 157 7.13 7.65 -13.78
C ASP A 157 6.80 7.78 -12.27
N TRP A 158 7.72 7.34 -11.41
CA TRP A 158 7.59 7.52 -9.97
C TRP A 158 7.79 8.98 -9.57
N GLU A 159 8.80 9.64 -10.13
CA GLU A 159 9.09 11.06 -9.91
C GLU A 159 7.88 11.95 -10.25
N GLU A 160 7.23 11.70 -11.39
CA GLU A 160 6.02 12.43 -11.78
C GLU A 160 4.85 12.19 -10.81
N LYS A 161 4.71 10.96 -10.29
CA LYS A 161 3.66 10.60 -9.33
C LYS A 161 3.89 11.26 -7.98
N ILE A 162 5.13 11.26 -7.47
CA ILE A 162 5.44 11.86 -6.17
C ILE A 162 5.34 13.37 -6.24
N GLU A 163 5.70 14.01 -7.35
CA GLU A 163 5.58 15.47 -7.50
C GLU A 163 4.15 15.97 -7.65
N ARG A 164 3.25 15.17 -8.24
CA ARG A 164 1.89 15.59 -8.61
C ARG A 164 1.11 16.21 -7.42
N PRO A 165 1.06 15.60 -6.23
CA PRO A 165 0.41 16.20 -5.06
C PRO A 165 1.05 17.50 -4.57
N PHE A 166 2.35 17.74 -4.82
CA PHE A 166 3.02 18.96 -4.37
C PHE A 166 2.77 20.16 -5.28
N ARG A 167 2.35 19.93 -6.54
CA ARG A 167 2.17 21.01 -7.53
C ARG A 167 1.16 22.08 -7.11
N HIS A 168 0.15 21.70 -6.32
CA HIS A 168 -0.88 22.63 -5.83
C HIS A 168 -0.60 23.19 -4.43
N LEU A 169 0.43 22.70 -3.74
CA LEU A 169 0.76 23.16 -2.40
C LEU A 169 1.62 24.44 -2.47
N PRO A 170 1.38 25.43 -1.60
CA PRO A 170 2.23 26.63 -1.51
C PRO A 170 3.66 26.32 -1.05
N ILE A 171 3.94 25.08 -0.66
CA ILE A 171 5.22 24.55 -0.18
C ILE A 171 6.16 24.36 -1.38
N ARG A 172 6.66 25.47 -1.89
CA ARG A 172 7.66 25.49 -2.96
C ARG A 172 9.06 25.43 -2.37
N SER A 173 9.46 24.29 -1.80
CA SER A 173 10.89 24.00 -1.60
C SER A 173 11.33 22.99 -2.63
N ARG A 174 12.30 23.37 -3.46
CA ARG A 174 12.98 22.54 -4.46
C ARG A 174 13.18 21.14 -3.90
N MET A 175 12.43 20.17 -4.43
CA MET A 175 12.64 18.77 -4.15
C MET A 175 13.74 18.33 -5.11
N PRO A 176 14.97 18.06 -4.67
CA PRO A 176 15.86 17.23 -5.45
C PRO A 176 15.28 15.82 -5.38
N CYS A 177 14.36 15.49 -6.27
CA CYS A 177 14.11 14.10 -6.61
C CYS A 177 15.43 13.60 -7.22
N VAL A 178 16.18 12.83 -6.43
CA VAL A 178 17.43 12.24 -6.91
C VAL A 178 17.09 10.81 -7.28
N PRO A 179 16.86 10.48 -8.57
CA PRO A 179 16.88 9.10 -8.98
C PRO A 179 18.24 8.50 -8.56
N GLY A 180 18.24 7.25 -8.10
CA GLY A 180 19.49 6.55 -7.83
C GLY A 180 20.39 6.51 -9.07
N PRO A 181 21.72 6.36 -8.88
CA PRO A 181 22.69 6.29 -9.98
C PRO A 181 22.39 5.16 -10.96
#